data_AF-A0A971S6N7-F1
#
_entry.id   AF-A0A971S6N7-F1
#
_cell.length_a   1.000
_cell.length_b   1.000
_cell.length_c   1.000
_cell.angle_alpha   90.00
_cell.angle_beta   90.00
_cell.angle_gamma   90.00
#
_symmetry.space_group_name_H-M   'P 1'
#
loop_
_entity.id
_entity.type
_entity.pdbx_description
1 polymer ?
#
loop_
_entity_poly.entity_id
_entity_poly.type
_entity_poly.pdbx_seq_one_letter_code
_entity_poly.pdbx_strand_id
1 'polypeptide(L)'
;MNNKETVFITGHRNPDSDSICAAIAYADLKNRRGKISAIPIRLGDINRETQFILNYFGMEAPILKETMKPQVSDLNIDPPYKVSKTTTMNKALNIIQNENLSNIQVVNEEEELLGIVTLSNLTEGYMDIWDDNILGRSNTPLENIVEVMRGEIVFEPKNPRSFQGRMTVYAMEPENVQDNIQELDIVIVGNRENAQKDAILRGVSLLILTIGSEISEENLALAKENDVTIISTELDTFLAARLLPLAVPVEYVMTKKDLVKFKEDDFVDDIKIIMGNTRYRSYPIVDNKNQVVGSIARYHLISNKKKPLILVDHNERNQSIADIESAEIIEIIDHHRVANIATNQPIYFRNSPVGSTSTIISQMFFEQGVSPTREIAGILCAAIISDT
;
A
#
# COMPACT_ATOMS: atom_id res chain seq x y z
N MET A 1 3.18 11.79 14.88
CA MET A 1 2.16 12.86 15.03
C MET A 1 1.05 12.30 15.90
N ASN A 2 0.59 13.01 16.94
CA ASN A 2 -0.53 12.57 17.78
C ASN A 2 -1.77 12.43 16.89
N ASN A 3 -2.13 11.20 16.53
CA ASN A 3 -3.30 10.92 15.71
C ASN A 3 -4.53 11.11 16.61
N LYS A 4 -5.08 12.34 16.64
CA LYS A 4 -6.30 12.64 17.40
C LYS A 4 -7.44 11.83 16.79
N GLU A 5 -8.25 11.22 17.64
CA GLU A 5 -9.43 10.51 17.18
C GLU A 5 -10.41 11.49 16.49
N THR A 6 -10.80 11.14 15.27
CA THR A 6 -11.78 11.90 14.49
C THR A 6 -13.18 11.56 14.97
N VAL A 7 -13.96 12.60 15.28
CA VAL A 7 -15.36 12.50 15.73
C VAL A 7 -16.22 13.33 14.80
N PHE A 8 -17.27 12.71 14.26
CA PHE A 8 -18.21 13.42 13.40
C PHE A 8 -19.35 14.02 14.22
N ILE A 9 -19.80 15.22 13.87
CA ILE A 9 -20.92 15.90 14.52
C ILE A 9 -21.96 16.21 13.46
N THR A 10 -23.19 15.75 13.67
CA THR A 10 -24.27 15.90 12.68
C THR A 10 -25.57 16.36 13.30
N GLY A 11 -26.25 17.22 12.56
CA GLY A 11 -27.67 17.51 12.71
C GLY A 11 -28.57 16.45 12.06
N HIS A 12 -29.86 16.76 11.94
CA HIS A 12 -30.84 15.87 11.31
C HIS A 12 -30.72 15.82 9.77
N ARG A 13 -31.43 14.88 9.17
CA ARG A 13 -31.32 14.48 7.75
C ARG A 13 -31.72 15.57 6.78
N ASN A 14 -32.70 16.41 7.16
CA ASN A 14 -33.18 17.53 6.36
C ASN A 14 -32.75 18.84 7.04
N PRO A 15 -31.45 19.16 7.00
CA PRO A 15 -30.86 20.15 7.89
C PRO A 15 -31.50 21.52 7.73
N ASP A 16 -31.82 22.12 8.87
CA ASP A 16 -32.17 23.52 9.03
C ASP A 16 -30.98 24.35 9.57
N SER A 17 -31.26 25.61 9.91
CA SER A 17 -30.25 26.53 10.42
C SER A 17 -29.72 26.10 11.79
N ASP A 18 -30.57 25.57 12.68
CA ASP A 18 -30.17 25.17 14.03
C ASP A 18 -29.26 23.95 14.01
N SER A 19 -29.67 22.90 13.31
CA SER A 19 -28.90 21.67 13.14
C SER A 19 -27.50 21.90 12.55
N ILE A 20 -27.37 22.74 11.52
CA ILE A 20 -26.07 23.04 10.88
C ILE A 20 -25.20 23.94 11.76
N CYS A 21 -25.76 25.03 12.29
CA CYS A 21 -25.00 25.97 13.11
C CYS A 21 -24.56 25.34 14.43
N ALA A 22 -25.42 24.55 15.06
CA ALA A 22 -25.08 23.80 16.27
C ALA A 22 -23.95 22.80 16.01
N ALA A 23 -23.98 22.07 14.89
CA ALA A 23 -22.91 21.11 14.55
C ALA A 23 -21.56 21.82 14.37
N ILE A 24 -21.53 22.95 13.64
CA ILE A 24 -20.32 23.75 13.42
C ILE A 24 -19.79 24.31 14.75
N ALA A 25 -20.67 24.94 15.54
CA ALA A 25 -20.28 25.56 16.80
C ALA A 25 -19.81 24.53 17.83
N TYR A 26 -20.44 23.36 17.88
CA TYR A 26 -20.03 22.31 18.80
C TYR A 26 -18.70 21.66 18.38
N ALA A 27 -18.45 21.54 17.07
CA ALA A 27 -17.16 21.09 16.57
C ALA A 27 -16.03 22.06 16.94
N ASP A 28 -16.26 23.38 16.82
CA ASP A 28 -15.31 24.40 17.26
C ASP A 28 -15.00 24.26 18.77
N LEU A 29 -16.03 24.17 19.62
CA LEU A 29 -15.87 23.99 21.06
C LEU A 29 -15.03 22.75 21.39
N LYS A 30 -15.30 21.61 20.75
CA LYS A 30 -14.57 20.36 20.95
C LYS A 30 -13.13 20.44 20.49
N ASN A 31 -12.87 21.04 19.32
CA ASN A 31 -11.53 21.18 18.75
C ASN A 31 -10.64 22.06 19.64
N ARG A 32 -11.18 23.13 20.23
CA ARG A 32 -10.44 24.00 21.18
C ARG A 32 -9.94 23.28 22.42
N ARG A 33 -10.58 22.16 22.81
CA ARG A 33 -10.12 21.32 23.94
C ARG A 33 -8.91 20.46 23.60
N GLY A 34 -8.54 20.34 22.33
CA GLY A 34 -7.30 19.71 21.86
C GLY A 34 -7.24 18.18 21.94
N LYS A 35 -8.27 17.50 22.46
CA LYS A 35 -8.26 16.03 22.68
C LYS A 35 -8.71 15.21 21.47
N ILE A 36 -9.61 15.75 20.66
CA ILE A 36 -10.21 15.08 19.49
C ILE A 36 -10.13 15.99 18.26
N SER A 37 -10.34 15.41 17.08
CA SER A 37 -10.60 16.15 15.84
C SER A 37 -12.10 16.07 15.53
N ALA A 38 -12.85 17.09 15.91
CA ALA A 38 -14.28 17.16 15.66
C ALA A 38 -14.56 17.75 14.28
N ILE A 39 -15.31 17.03 13.44
CA ILE A 39 -15.64 17.45 12.07
C ILE A 39 -17.17 17.59 11.98
N PRO A 40 -17.70 18.81 11.72
CA PRO A 40 -19.12 18.96 11.43
C PRO A 40 -19.42 18.39 10.04
N ILE A 41 -20.50 17.64 9.95
CA ILE A 41 -21.01 17.06 8.69
C ILE A 41 -22.48 17.40 8.51
N ARG A 42 -22.94 17.38 7.26
CA ARG A 42 -24.36 17.49 6.91
C ARG A 42 -24.84 16.20 6.25
N LEU A 43 -26.13 15.92 6.38
CA LEU A 43 -26.77 14.72 5.83
C LEU A 43 -27.66 15.00 4.62
N GLY A 44 -27.96 16.28 4.37
CA GLY A 44 -28.81 16.73 3.28
C GLY A 44 -28.35 18.07 2.72
N ASP A 45 -29.14 18.62 1.79
CA ASP A 45 -28.85 19.91 1.15
C ASP A 45 -29.07 21.09 2.10
N ILE A 46 -28.24 22.11 1.95
CA ILE A 46 -28.33 23.33 2.75
C ILE A 46 -29.44 24.21 2.17
N ASN A 47 -30.38 24.61 3.01
CA ASN A 47 -31.46 25.51 2.61
C ASN A 47 -30.94 26.96 2.39
N ARG A 48 -31.76 27.81 1.78
CA ARG A 48 -31.35 29.20 1.43
C ARG A 48 -31.02 30.06 2.64
N GLU A 49 -31.75 29.87 3.74
CA GLU A 49 -31.56 30.64 4.97
C GLU A 49 -30.23 30.27 5.63
N THR A 50 -29.96 28.97 5.81
CA THR A 50 -28.71 28.48 6.35
C THR A 50 -27.52 28.90 5.46
N GLN A 51 -27.66 28.82 4.14
CA GLN A 51 -26.63 29.31 3.22
C GLN A 51 -26.38 30.81 3.37
N PHE A 52 -27.42 31.61 3.58
CA PHE A 52 -27.29 33.05 3.85
C PHE A 52 -26.51 33.30 5.15
N ILE A 53 -26.85 32.60 6.23
CA ILE A 53 -26.16 32.69 7.53
C ILE A 53 -24.67 32.37 7.36
N LEU A 54 -24.34 31.24 6.72
CA LEU A 54 -22.97 30.82 6.48
C LEU A 54 -22.18 31.86 5.67
N ASN A 55 -22.77 32.36 4.57
CA ASN A 55 -22.14 33.37 3.73
C ASN A 55 -21.92 34.70 4.48
N TYR A 56 -22.89 35.13 5.29
CA TYR A 56 -22.81 36.39 6.04
C TYR A 56 -21.68 36.37 7.07
N PHE A 57 -21.46 35.22 7.73
CA PHE A 57 -20.39 35.05 8.72
C PHE A 57 -19.09 34.46 8.13
N GLY A 58 -19.02 34.26 6.81
CA GLY A 58 -17.82 33.74 6.13
C GLY A 58 -17.47 32.29 6.51
N MET A 59 -18.48 31.50 6.88
CA MET A 59 -18.31 30.10 7.29
C MET A 59 -18.52 29.15 6.12
N GLU A 60 -17.70 28.10 6.05
CA GLU A 60 -17.88 27.04 5.06
C GLU A 60 -19.01 26.09 5.47
N ALA A 61 -19.72 25.59 4.46
CA ALA A 61 -20.70 24.54 4.62
C ALA A 61 -20.04 23.23 5.10
N PRO A 62 -20.64 22.51 6.06
CA PRO A 62 -20.19 21.16 6.42
C PRO A 62 -20.18 20.21 5.22
N ILE A 63 -19.24 19.26 5.24
CA ILE A 63 -19.12 18.24 4.19
C ILE A 63 -20.35 17.33 4.20
N LEU A 64 -20.90 17.03 3.02
CA LEU A 64 -21.97 16.04 2.90
C LEU A 64 -21.43 14.66 3.23
N LYS A 65 -22.08 13.97 4.17
CA LYS A 65 -21.74 12.60 4.56
C LYS A 65 -22.94 11.70 4.32
N GLU A 66 -22.74 10.71 3.45
CA GLU A 66 -23.81 9.77 3.04
C GLU A 66 -23.79 8.46 3.81
N THR A 67 -22.63 8.08 4.35
CA THR A 67 -22.42 6.78 5.02
C THR A 67 -21.42 6.86 6.16
N MET A 68 -21.70 6.13 7.24
CA MET A 68 -20.81 5.86 8.36
C MET A 68 -20.18 4.47 8.30
N LYS A 69 -20.43 3.68 7.24
CA LYS A 69 -19.78 2.40 7.04
C LYS A 69 -18.25 2.53 7.10
N PRO A 70 -17.57 1.56 7.74
CA PRO A 70 -16.12 1.51 7.72
C PRO A 70 -15.63 1.21 6.30
N GLN A 71 -14.62 1.93 5.87
CA GLN A 71 -13.89 1.79 4.61
C GLN A 71 -12.49 1.27 4.89
N VAL A 72 -11.78 0.81 3.86
CA VAL A 72 -10.38 0.34 4.00
C VAL A 72 -9.48 1.41 4.62
N SER A 73 -9.68 2.68 4.26
CA SER A 73 -8.95 3.83 4.82
C SER A 73 -9.09 3.99 6.34
N ASP A 74 -10.12 3.39 6.94
CA ASP A 74 -10.36 3.44 8.40
C ASP A 74 -9.61 2.31 9.14
N LEU A 75 -9.01 1.36 8.43
CA LEU A 75 -8.28 0.24 9.00
C LEU A 75 -6.81 0.60 9.19
N ASN A 76 -6.19 0.02 10.23
CA ASN A 76 -4.74 0.05 10.38
C ASN A 76 -4.15 -0.97 9.40
N ILE A 77 -3.78 -0.53 8.20
CA ILE A 77 -3.20 -1.38 7.16
C ILE A 77 -1.67 -1.42 7.26
N ASP A 78 -1.05 -2.44 6.68
CA ASP A 78 0.41 -2.53 6.62
C ASP A 78 0.96 -1.63 5.51
N PRO A 79 2.11 -0.97 5.73
CA PRO A 79 2.79 -0.24 4.66
C PRO A 79 3.19 -1.21 3.54
N PRO A 80 3.17 -0.76 2.27
CA PRO A 80 3.51 -1.62 1.16
C PRO A 80 5.03 -1.78 1.05
N TYR A 81 5.50 -2.99 0.78
CA TYR A 81 6.87 -3.21 0.32
C TYR A 81 6.87 -3.28 -1.21
N LYS A 82 7.38 -2.21 -1.83
CA LYS A 82 7.40 -2.04 -3.30
C LYS A 82 8.76 -2.41 -3.86
N VAL A 83 8.78 -3.11 -4.99
CA VAL A 83 10.01 -3.39 -5.76
C VAL A 83 9.80 -3.13 -7.24
N SER A 84 10.88 -2.79 -7.95
CA SER A 84 10.88 -2.72 -9.41
C SER A 84 10.69 -4.12 -10.01
N LYS A 85 10.07 -4.18 -11.19
CA LYS A 85 9.92 -5.39 -12.01
C LYS A 85 11.26 -6.09 -12.32
N THR A 86 12.35 -5.33 -12.38
CA THR A 86 13.71 -5.86 -12.65
C THR A 86 14.42 -6.43 -11.42
N THR A 87 13.86 -6.25 -10.22
CA THR A 87 14.46 -6.74 -8.96
C THR A 87 14.73 -8.24 -9.03
N THR A 88 15.88 -8.69 -8.55
CA THR A 88 16.26 -10.11 -8.57
C THR A 88 15.40 -10.96 -7.63
N MET A 89 15.17 -12.23 -7.98
CA MET A 89 14.55 -13.20 -7.07
C MET A 89 15.33 -13.31 -5.76
N ASN A 90 16.67 -13.23 -5.80
CA ASN A 90 17.52 -13.24 -4.61
C ASN A 90 17.15 -12.11 -3.65
N LYS A 91 17.08 -10.87 -4.15
CA LYS A 91 16.73 -9.70 -3.33
C LYS A 91 15.31 -9.79 -2.80
N ALA A 92 14.36 -10.22 -3.63
CA ALA A 92 12.98 -10.43 -3.19
C ALA A 92 12.87 -11.50 -2.09
N LEU A 93 13.62 -12.60 -2.19
CA LEU A 93 13.67 -13.65 -1.18
C LEU A 93 14.19 -13.11 0.15
N ASN A 94 15.29 -12.37 0.12
CA ASN A 94 15.88 -11.76 1.32
C ASN A 94 14.92 -10.77 1.99
N ILE A 95 14.22 -9.94 1.20
CA ILE A 95 13.21 -9.00 1.71
C ILE A 95 12.06 -9.78 2.40
N ILE A 96 11.49 -10.79 1.74
CA ILE A 96 10.40 -11.60 2.32
C ILE A 96 10.82 -12.23 3.65
N GLN A 97 12.02 -12.80 3.72
CA GLN A 97 12.49 -13.51 4.91
C GLN A 97 12.85 -12.56 6.06
N ASN A 98 13.61 -11.49 5.77
CA ASN A 98 14.12 -10.59 6.81
C ASN A 98 13.01 -9.72 7.41
N GLU A 99 12.08 -9.25 6.57
CA GLU A 99 10.97 -8.39 6.97
C GLU A 99 9.72 -9.21 7.36
N ASN A 100 9.80 -10.54 7.34
CA ASN A 100 8.72 -11.48 7.64
C ASN A 100 7.41 -11.17 6.88
N LEU A 101 7.55 -10.83 5.59
CA LEU A 101 6.43 -10.39 4.75
C LEU A 101 5.71 -11.59 4.13
N SER A 102 4.40 -11.43 3.90
CA SER A 102 3.61 -12.43 3.18
C SER A 102 3.78 -12.34 1.65
N ASN A 103 4.05 -11.14 1.13
CA ASN A 103 4.32 -10.86 -0.27
C ASN A 103 5.00 -9.50 -0.44
N ILE A 104 5.50 -9.26 -1.65
CA ILE A 104 6.03 -7.99 -2.12
C ILE A 104 5.19 -7.52 -3.31
N GLN A 105 4.97 -6.21 -3.41
CA GLN A 105 4.26 -5.56 -4.50
C GLN A 105 5.24 -5.12 -5.59
N VAL A 106 5.04 -5.57 -6.83
CA VAL A 106 5.87 -5.19 -7.97
C VAL A 106 5.23 -4.01 -8.68
N VAL A 107 5.99 -2.92 -8.85
CA VAL A 107 5.47 -1.65 -9.40
C VAL A 107 6.30 -1.15 -10.59
N ASN A 108 5.70 -0.25 -11.38
CA ASN A 108 6.41 0.53 -12.39
C ASN A 108 7.01 1.82 -11.79
N GLU A 109 7.57 2.68 -12.64
CA GLU A 109 8.16 3.97 -12.26
C GLU A 109 7.14 4.96 -11.69
N GLU A 110 5.86 4.81 -12.04
CA GLU A 110 4.74 5.62 -11.54
C GLU A 110 4.10 5.02 -10.27
N GLU A 111 4.74 4.00 -9.66
CA GLU A 111 4.27 3.22 -8.51
C GLU A 111 2.96 2.44 -8.71
N GLU A 112 2.53 2.25 -9.96
CA GLU A 112 1.36 1.46 -10.29
C GLU A 112 1.63 -0.03 -10.08
N LEU A 113 0.63 -0.75 -9.56
CA LEU A 113 0.73 -2.18 -9.32
C LEU A 113 0.81 -2.99 -10.63
N LEU A 114 1.92 -3.71 -10.84
CA LEU A 114 2.12 -4.65 -11.96
C LEU A 114 1.87 -6.11 -11.56
N GLY A 115 2.17 -6.47 -10.32
CA GLY A 115 2.11 -7.86 -9.86
C GLY A 115 2.45 -8.03 -8.39
N ILE A 116 2.33 -9.26 -7.91
CA ILE A 116 2.74 -9.64 -6.55
C ILE A 116 3.72 -10.80 -6.58
N VAL A 117 4.68 -10.77 -5.67
CA VAL A 117 5.67 -11.83 -5.48
C VAL A 117 5.47 -12.42 -4.10
N THR A 118 5.26 -13.74 -4.05
CA THR A 118 5.20 -14.52 -2.82
C THR A 118 6.38 -15.46 -2.73
N LEU A 119 6.63 -16.02 -1.53
CA LEU A 119 7.61 -17.10 -1.38
C LEU A 119 7.31 -18.29 -2.29
N SER A 120 6.04 -18.59 -2.55
CA SER A 120 5.64 -19.66 -3.47
C SER A 120 6.09 -19.38 -4.90
N ASN A 121 5.94 -18.14 -5.39
CA ASN A 121 6.42 -17.75 -6.73
C ASN A 121 7.94 -17.90 -6.85
N LEU A 122 8.69 -17.43 -5.85
CA LEU A 122 10.15 -17.53 -5.84
C LEU A 122 10.62 -18.99 -5.76
N THR A 123 9.92 -19.80 -4.96
CA THR A 123 10.24 -21.23 -4.81
C THR A 123 9.96 -21.97 -6.11
N GLU A 124 8.84 -21.70 -6.78
CA GLU A 124 8.51 -22.31 -8.08
C GLU A 124 9.53 -21.93 -9.14
N GLY A 125 9.90 -20.65 -9.22
CA GLY A 125 10.94 -20.18 -10.15
C GLY A 125 12.33 -20.77 -9.90
N TYR A 126 12.67 -21.08 -8.64
CA TYR A 126 13.95 -21.70 -8.28
C TYR A 126 13.94 -23.23 -8.39
N MET A 127 12.80 -23.89 -8.12
CA MET A 127 12.69 -25.35 -8.07
C MET A 127 12.42 -26.00 -9.44
N ASP A 128 12.24 -25.22 -10.50
CA ASP A 128 12.20 -25.75 -11.87
C ASP A 128 13.61 -26.13 -12.34
N ILE A 129 14.13 -27.22 -11.76
CA ILE A 129 15.52 -27.71 -11.92
C ILE A 129 15.85 -28.08 -13.38
N TRP A 130 14.85 -28.19 -14.25
CA TRP A 130 15.02 -28.51 -15.67
C TRP A 130 15.16 -27.27 -16.57
N ASP A 131 15.07 -26.06 -16.01
CA ASP A 131 15.26 -24.83 -16.75
C ASP A 131 16.69 -24.28 -16.65
N ASP A 132 17.62 -24.94 -17.34
CA ASP A 132 18.99 -24.44 -17.47
C ASP A 132 19.08 -23.16 -18.34
N ASN A 133 18.02 -22.77 -19.05
CA ASN A 133 17.95 -21.56 -19.88
C ASN A 133 17.13 -20.42 -19.25
N ILE A 134 16.85 -20.47 -17.94
CA ILE A 134 15.92 -19.52 -17.29
C ILE A 134 16.34 -18.06 -17.47
N LEU A 135 17.64 -17.78 -17.50
CA LEU A 135 18.17 -16.43 -17.68
C LEU A 135 17.78 -15.84 -19.04
N GLY A 136 17.81 -16.65 -20.09
CA GLY A 136 17.40 -16.28 -21.43
C GLY A 136 15.90 -16.07 -21.54
N ARG A 137 15.10 -17.00 -21.01
CA ARG A 137 13.62 -16.92 -21.03
C ARG A 137 13.09 -15.70 -20.26
N SER A 138 13.78 -15.32 -19.20
CA SER A 138 13.43 -14.17 -18.36
C SER A 138 14.06 -12.87 -18.83
N ASN A 139 14.88 -12.88 -19.89
CA ASN A 139 15.67 -11.73 -20.33
C ASN A 139 16.44 -11.08 -19.16
N THR A 140 17.11 -11.90 -18.36
CA THR A 140 17.84 -11.44 -17.17
C THR A 140 18.94 -10.44 -17.57
N PRO A 141 18.93 -9.20 -17.02
CA PRO A 141 19.99 -8.22 -17.27
C PRO A 141 21.34 -8.64 -16.68
N LEU A 142 22.44 -8.17 -17.26
CA LEU A 142 23.80 -8.46 -16.75
C LEU A 142 23.96 -7.93 -15.31
N GLU A 143 23.39 -6.78 -15.00
CA GLU A 143 23.45 -6.14 -13.69
C GLU A 143 22.86 -7.03 -12.60
N ASN A 144 21.80 -7.77 -12.92
CA ASN A 144 21.19 -8.73 -12.00
C ASN A 144 22.12 -9.90 -11.71
N ILE A 145 22.80 -10.42 -12.74
CA ILE A 145 23.77 -11.51 -12.59
C ILE A 145 24.94 -11.03 -11.72
N VAL A 146 25.49 -9.85 -12.01
CA VAL A 146 26.57 -9.24 -11.25
C VAL A 146 26.17 -9.01 -9.79
N GLU A 147 24.97 -8.47 -9.52
CA GLU A 147 24.44 -8.26 -8.17
C GLU A 147 24.37 -9.59 -7.38
N VAL A 148 23.77 -10.62 -7.97
CA VAL A 148 23.57 -11.91 -7.29
C VAL A 148 24.88 -12.65 -7.08
N MET A 149 25.79 -12.59 -8.06
CA MET A 149 27.10 -13.19 -7.95
C MET A 149 28.05 -12.39 -7.07
N ARG A 150 27.67 -11.18 -6.63
CA ARG A 150 28.57 -10.22 -5.93
C ARG A 150 29.87 -10.03 -6.71
N GLY A 151 29.73 -9.96 -8.03
CA GLY A 151 30.85 -10.01 -8.95
C GLY A 151 31.27 -8.63 -9.44
N GLU A 152 32.35 -8.63 -10.22
CA GLU A 152 32.84 -7.48 -10.95
C GLU A 152 32.87 -7.79 -12.46
N ILE A 153 32.53 -6.79 -13.27
CA ILE A 153 32.62 -6.90 -14.72
C ILE A 153 34.09 -6.75 -15.12
N VAL A 154 34.70 -7.82 -15.61
CA VAL A 154 36.07 -7.82 -16.13
C VAL A 154 36.08 -7.27 -17.55
N PHE A 155 35.08 -7.67 -18.35
CA PHE A 155 34.92 -7.18 -19.71
C PHE A 155 33.46 -7.27 -20.15
N GLU A 156 32.97 -6.18 -20.74
CA GLU A 156 31.67 -6.11 -21.39
C GLU A 156 31.85 -5.61 -22.84
N PRO A 157 31.45 -6.41 -23.85
CA PRO A 157 31.47 -5.97 -25.25
C PRO A 157 30.51 -4.80 -25.49
N LYS A 158 30.78 -3.98 -26.53
CA LYS A 158 29.85 -2.91 -26.93
C LYS A 158 28.48 -3.43 -27.36
N ASN A 159 28.46 -4.62 -27.97
CA ASN A 159 27.25 -5.33 -28.37
C ASN A 159 27.30 -6.74 -27.74
N PRO A 160 26.91 -6.87 -26.46
CA PRO A 160 27.00 -8.15 -25.77
C PRO A 160 26.06 -9.18 -26.41
N ARG A 161 26.50 -10.44 -26.41
CA ARG A 161 25.66 -11.57 -26.81
C ARG A 161 24.48 -11.72 -25.86
N SER A 162 23.34 -12.19 -26.36
CA SER A 162 22.19 -12.48 -25.52
C SER A 162 22.43 -13.72 -24.65
N PHE A 163 21.99 -13.68 -23.39
CA PHE A 163 22.09 -14.77 -22.42
C PHE A 163 21.04 -15.86 -22.63
N GLN A 164 20.87 -16.32 -23.88
CA GLN A 164 19.84 -17.29 -24.29
C GLN A 164 20.28 -18.76 -24.14
N GLY A 165 21.57 -19.02 -23.92
CA GLY A 165 22.08 -20.38 -23.73
C GLY A 165 21.95 -20.87 -22.30
N ARG A 166 22.47 -22.08 -22.06
CA ARG A 166 22.29 -22.81 -20.80
C ARG A 166 23.30 -22.36 -19.77
N MET A 167 22.88 -22.31 -18.51
CA MET A 167 23.77 -22.19 -17.37
C MET A 167 24.51 -23.52 -17.17
N THR A 168 25.84 -23.50 -17.18
CA THR A 168 26.63 -24.73 -17.05
C THR A 168 27.95 -24.49 -16.34
N VAL A 169 28.47 -25.54 -15.70
CA VAL A 169 29.78 -25.53 -15.04
C VAL A 169 30.78 -26.23 -15.95
N TYR A 170 31.84 -25.54 -16.35
CA TYR A 170 32.89 -26.16 -17.15
C TYR A 170 33.91 -26.87 -16.27
N ALA A 171 33.60 -28.13 -15.92
CA ALA A 171 34.43 -28.99 -15.09
C ALA A 171 35.32 -29.98 -15.86
N MET A 172 34.95 -30.35 -17.10
CA MET A 172 35.71 -31.30 -17.91
C MET A 172 36.94 -30.66 -18.58
N GLU A 173 37.89 -31.48 -19.02
CA GLU A 173 38.99 -31.02 -19.87
C GLU A 173 38.49 -30.76 -21.31
N PRO A 174 38.96 -29.71 -22.01
CA PRO A 174 38.47 -29.33 -23.35
C PRO A 174 38.62 -30.40 -24.43
N GLU A 175 39.56 -31.31 -24.24
CA GLU A 175 39.86 -32.41 -25.17
C GLU A 175 38.85 -33.57 -25.05
N ASN A 176 37.95 -33.51 -24.06
CA ASN A 176 36.98 -34.57 -23.81
C ASN A 176 35.76 -34.43 -24.72
N VAL A 177 35.52 -35.44 -25.56
CA VAL A 177 34.39 -35.52 -26.51
C VAL A 177 33.01 -35.48 -25.81
N GLN A 178 32.98 -35.69 -24.49
CA GLN A 178 31.76 -35.63 -23.67
C GLN A 178 31.47 -34.23 -23.09
N ASP A 179 32.29 -33.22 -23.37
CA ASP A 179 31.95 -31.86 -22.97
C ASP A 179 30.72 -31.33 -23.74
N ASN A 180 29.89 -30.54 -23.05
CA ASN A 180 28.58 -30.12 -23.55
C ASN A 180 28.48 -28.59 -23.69
N ILE A 181 29.61 -27.87 -23.75
CA ILE A 181 29.63 -26.40 -23.89
C ILE A 181 29.25 -26.03 -25.33
N GLN A 182 28.23 -25.20 -25.46
CA GLN A 182 27.67 -24.74 -26.73
C GLN A 182 27.77 -23.21 -26.87
N GLU A 183 27.57 -22.73 -28.09
CA GLU A 183 27.44 -21.29 -28.37
C GLU A 183 26.33 -20.69 -27.51
N LEU A 184 26.52 -19.44 -27.05
CA LEU A 184 25.62 -18.70 -26.16
C LEU A 184 25.45 -19.26 -24.74
N ASP A 185 26.04 -20.39 -24.38
CA ASP A 185 25.99 -20.90 -23.00
C ASP A 185 26.56 -19.86 -22.01
N ILE A 186 26.12 -19.95 -20.76
CA ILE A 186 26.57 -19.14 -19.63
C ILE A 186 27.43 -20.05 -18.76
N VAL A 187 28.74 -19.83 -18.79
CA VAL A 187 29.72 -20.80 -18.30
C VAL A 187 30.36 -20.34 -17.00
N ILE A 188 30.24 -21.16 -15.96
CA ILE A 188 30.98 -21.01 -14.70
C ILE A 188 32.28 -21.80 -14.79
N VAL A 189 33.42 -21.14 -14.61
CA VAL A 189 34.75 -21.74 -14.73
C VAL A 189 35.69 -21.18 -13.65
N GLY A 190 36.62 -22.03 -13.19
CA GLY A 190 37.69 -21.61 -12.28
C GLY A 190 38.91 -21.05 -13.02
N ASN A 191 40.09 -21.29 -12.46
CA ASN A 191 41.38 -20.77 -12.94
C ASN A 191 42.03 -21.56 -14.09
N ARG A 192 41.31 -22.47 -14.76
CA ARG A 192 41.87 -23.27 -15.86
C ARG A 192 41.89 -22.46 -17.14
N GLU A 193 43.04 -21.87 -17.46
CA GLU A 193 43.22 -21.01 -18.66
C GLU A 193 42.81 -21.70 -19.96
N ASN A 194 43.12 -22.98 -20.15
CA ASN A 194 42.74 -23.74 -21.34
C ASN A 194 41.21 -23.87 -21.47
N ALA A 195 40.49 -24.07 -20.36
CA ALA A 195 39.03 -24.17 -20.36
C ALA A 195 38.37 -22.80 -20.59
N GLN A 196 38.94 -21.73 -20.02
CA GLN A 196 38.51 -20.36 -20.31
C GLN A 196 38.66 -20.04 -21.81
N LYS A 197 39.84 -20.33 -22.38
CA LYS A 197 40.15 -20.14 -23.79
C LYS A 197 39.19 -20.90 -24.70
N ASP A 198 38.98 -22.19 -24.41
CA ASP A 198 38.08 -23.03 -25.18
C ASP A 198 36.63 -22.51 -25.14
N ALA A 199 36.11 -22.16 -23.95
CA ALA A 199 34.76 -21.59 -23.82
C ALA A 199 34.60 -20.30 -24.64
N ILE A 200 35.60 -19.41 -24.61
CA ILE A 200 35.60 -18.18 -25.41
C ILE A 200 35.53 -18.48 -26.91
N LEU A 201 36.36 -19.40 -27.40
CA LEU A 201 36.41 -19.81 -28.81
C LEU A 201 35.12 -20.49 -29.28
N ARG A 202 34.41 -21.19 -28.38
CA ARG A 202 33.10 -21.81 -28.67
C ARG A 202 31.94 -20.82 -28.73
N GLY A 203 32.19 -19.54 -28.42
CA GLY A 203 31.19 -18.51 -28.60
C GLY A 203 30.17 -18.41 -27.45
N VAL A 204 30.57 -18.72 -26.22
CA VAL A 204 29.71 -18.55 -25.04
C VAL A 204 29.24 -17.10 -24.89
N SER A 205 28.09 -16.87 -24.24
CA SER A 205 27.57 -15.51 -24.06
C SER A 205 28.19 -14.82 -22.84
N LEU A 206 28.46 -15.59 -21.79
CA LEU A 206 28.99 -15.09 -20.53
C LEU A 206 29.94 -16.11 -19.91
N LEU A 207 31.13 -15.65 -19.53
CA LEU A 207 32.11 -16.39 -18.75
C LEU A 207 32.14 -15.84 -17.31
N ILE A 208 31.90 -16.72 -16.33
CA ILE A 208 31.88 -16.40 -14.91
C ILE A 208 33.08 -17.06 -14.25
N LEU A 209 34.08 -16.25 -13.86
CA LEU A 209 35.29 -16.68 -13.19
C LEU A 209 35.03 -16.80 -11.68
N THR A 210 35.32 -17.96 -11.08
CA THR A 210 35.07 -18.23 -9.66
C THR A 210 36.33 -18.10 -8.81
N ILE A 211 36.16 -17.91 -7.49
CA ILE A 211 37.26 -17.80 -6.50
C ILE A 211 38.25 -16.68 -6.89
N GLY A 212 37.74 -15.56 -7.40
CA GLY A 212 38.57 -14.42 -7.79
C GLY A 212 39.60 -14.75 -8.88
N SER A 213 39.36 -15.80 -9.67
CA SER A 213 40.30 -16.23 -10.71
C SER A 213 40.54 -15.12 -11.72
N GLU A 214 41.81 -14.84 -12.01
CA GLU A 214 42.19 -13.89 -13.05
C GLU A 214 42.06 -14.54 -14.44
N ILE A 215 41.96 -13.67 -15.46
CA ILE A 215 42.04 -14.05 -16.86
C ILE A 215 43.35 -13.53 -17.45
N SER A 216 44.08 -14.40 -18.16
CA SER A 216 45.32 -14.00 -18.83
C SER A 216 45.07 -12.95 -19.91
N GLU A 217 46.09 -12.14 -20.23
CA GLU A 217 45.98 -11.12 -21.30
C GLU A 217 45.61 -11.74 -22.66
N GLU A 218 46.11 -12.94 -22.94
CA GLU A 218 45.78 -13.71 -24.16
C GLU A 218 44.28 -14.06 -24.21
N ASN A 219 43.74 -14.64 -23.13
CA ASN A 219 42.33 -15.02 -23.07
C ASN A 219 41.41 -13.78 -23.07
N LEU A 220 41.82 -12.70 -22.43
CA LEU A 220 41.09 -11.44 -22.46
C LEU A 220 41.06 -10.82 -23.88
N ALA A 221 42.16 -10.91 -24.63
CA ALA A 221 42.19 -10.48 -26.02
C ALA A 221 41.24 -11.32 -26.89
N LEU A 222 41.24 -12.65 -26.69
CA LEU A 222 40.30 -13.55 -27.38
C LEU A 222 38.83 -13.23 -27.04
N ALA A 223 38.54 -12.92 -25.77
CA ALA A 223 37.18 -12.55 -25.36
C ALA A 223 36.71 -11.25 -26.04
N LYS A 224 37.61 -10.28 -26.22
CA LYS A 224 37.34 -9.04 -26.96
C LYS A 224 37.09 -9.29 -28.45
N GLU A 225 37.87 -10.18 -29.07
CA GLU A 225 37.69 -10.55 -30.48
C GLU A 225 36.40 -11.33 -30.73
N ASN A 226 35.92 -12.07 -29.73
CA ASN A 226 34.74 -12.92 -29.82
C ASN A 226 33.52 -12.33 -29.12
N ASP A 227 33.53 -11.08 -28.67
CA ASP A 227 32.40 -10.44 -27.97
C ASP A 227 31.81 -11.29 -26.81
N VAL A 228 32.69 -11.91 -26.00
CA VAL A 228 32.30 -12.70 -24.83
C VAL A 228 32.34 -11.81 -23.58
N THR A 229 31.22 -11.69 -22.88
CA THR A 229 31.17 -10.97 -21.59
C THR A 229 31.88 -11.78 -20.51
N ILE A 230 32.63 -11.12 -19.63
CA ILE A 230 33.35 -11.76 -18.53
C ILE A 230 33.05 -11.05 -17.22
N ILE A 231 32.66 -11.84 -16.22
CA ILE A 231 32.55 -11.40 -14.83
C ILE A 231 33.43 -12.26 -13.94
N SER A 232 33.92 -11.68 -12.86
CA SER A 232 34.63 -12.40 -11.79
C SER A 232 33.82 -12.36 -10.51
N THR A 233 33.86 -13.43 -9.72
CA THR A 233 33.25 -13.52 -8.39
C THR A 233 34.17 -14.26 -7.43
N GLU A 234 34.16 -13.83 -6.17
CA GLU A 234 34.82 -14.52 -5.06
C GLU A 234 34.10 -15.79 -4.61
N LEU A 235 32.90 -16.05 -5.16
CA LEU A 235 32.15 -17.27 -4.86
C LEU A 235 32.85 -18.49 -5.47
N ASP A 236 32.80 -19.62 -4.76
CA ASP A 236 33.18 -20.90 -5.33
C ASP A 236 32.16 -21.37 -6.40
N THR A 237 32.56 -22.36 -7.20
CA THR A 237 31.74 -22.90 -8.29
C THR A 237 30.38 -23.43 -7.84
N PHE A 238 30.29 -24.02 -6.64
CA PHE A 238 29.03 -24.54 -6.12
C PHE A 238 28.08 -23.42 -5.73
N LEU A 239 28.57 -22.41 -5.01
CA LEU A 239 27.80 -21.24 -4.60
C LEU A 239 27.38 -20.41 -5.81
N ALA A 240 28.27 -20.22 -6.78
CA ALA A 240 27.97 -19.55 -8.04
C ALA A 240 26.83 -20.28 -8.78
N ALA A 241 26.93 -21.59 -8.98
CA ALA A 241 25.88 -22.38 -9.63
C ALA A 241 24.55 -22.35 -8.88
N ARG A 242 24.59 -22.34 -7.54
CA ARG A 242 23.39 -22.27 -6.69
C ARG A 242 22.71 -20.91 -6.74
N LEU A 243 23.48 -19.82 -6.84
CA LEU A 243 22.96 -18.45 -6.77
C LEU A 243 22.53 -17.93 -8.14
N LEU A 244 23.20 -18.32 -9.23
CA LEU A 244 22.96 -17.79 -10.57
C LEU A 244 21.47 -17.79 -11.00
N PRO A 245 20.68 -18.86 -10.79
CA PRO A 245 19.25 -18.85 -11.13
C PRO A 245 18.44 -17.77 -10.39
N LEU A 246 18.90 -17.30 -9.23
CA LEU A 246 18.24 -16.26 -8.46
C LEU A 246 18.45 -14.84 -9.02
N ALA A 247 19.24 -14.68 -10.08
CA ALA A 247 19.39 -13.42 -10.83
C ALA A 247 18.13 -13.07 -11.64
N VAL A 248 17.26 -14.05 -11.90
CA VAL A 248 16.01 -13.86 -12.64
C VAL A 248 15.20 -12.69 -12.07
N PRO A 249 14.74 -11.76 -12.91
CA PRO A 249 13.85 -10.67 -12.49
C PRO A 249 12.53 -11.21 -11.92
N VAL A 250 12.03 -10.57 -10.86
CA VAL A 250 10.74 -10.90 -10.26
C VAL A 250 9.57 -10.78 -11.26
N GLU A 251 9.69 -9.93 -12.28
CA GLU A 251 8.69 -9.85 -13.35
C GLU A 251 8.43 -11.19 -14.03
N TYR A 252 9.42 -12.08 -14.11
CA TYR A 252 9.24 -13.38 -14.76
C TYR A 252 8.39 -14.34 -13.92
N VAL A 253 8.51 -14.28 -12.59
CA VAL A 253 7.90 -15.23 -11.65
C VAL A 253 6.67 -14.67 -10.92
N MET A 254 6.46 -13.35 -10.94
CA MET A 254 5.37 -12.71 -10.21
C MET A 254 3.99 -13.15 -10.72
N THR A 255 3.01 -13.13 -9.82
CA THR A 255 1.60 -13.27 -10.21
C THR A 255 1.14 -11.96 -10.85
N LYS A 256 0.65 -12.02 -12.10
CA LYS A 256 0.22 -10.84 -12.88
C LYS A 256 -1.28 -10.79 -13.16
N LYS A 257 -1.90 -11.97 -13.27
CA LYS A 257 -3.31 -12.11 -13.69
C LYS A 257 -4.19 -12.34 -12.46
N ASP A 258 -5.45 -11.93 -12.58
CA ASP A 258 -6.50 -12.16 -11.58
C ASP A 258 -6.11 -11.68 -10.17
N LEU A 259 -5.36 -10.57 -10.11
CA LEU A 259 -4.95 -9.94 -8.85
C LEU A 259 -6.19 -9.38 -8.15
N VAL A 260 -6.49 -9.93 -6.98
CA VAL A 260 -7.50 -9.38 -6.09
C VAL A 260 -6.85 -8.24 -5.30
N LYS A 261 -7.31 -7.03 -5.55
CA LYS A 261 -6.84 -5.78 -4.92
C LYS A 261 -8.03 -4.98 -4.43
N PHE A 262 -7.81 -4.15 -3.43
CA PHE A 262 -8.83 -3.26 -2.86
C PHE A 262 -8.42 -1.80 -3.01
N LYS A 263 -9.39 -0.91 -2.90
CA LYS A 263 -9.19 0.53 -2.83
C LYS A 263 -9.37 1.05 -1.41
N GLU A 264 -8.84 2.24 -1.14
CA GLU A 264 -9.00 2.90 0.16
C GLU A 264 -10.46 3.21 0.51
N ASP A 265 -11.29 3.48 -0.49
CA ASP A 265 -12.70 3.82 -0.34
C ASP A 265 -13.65 2.60 -0.36
N ASP A 266 -13.13 1.39 -0.61
CA ASP A 266 -13.92 0.16 -0.54
C ASP A 266 -14.47 -0.07 0.87
N PHE A 267 -15.72 -0.54 0.96
CA PHE A 267 -16.33 -0.86 2.25
C PHE A 267 -15.77 -2.15 2.84
N VAL A 268 -15.55 -2.14 4.15
CA VAL A 268 -14.99 -3.28 4.89
C VAL A 268 -15.89 -4.53 4.79
N ASP A 269 -17.20 -4.36 4.70
CA ASP A 269 -18.13 -5.50 4.55
C ASP A 269 -18.03 -6.16 3.17
N ASP A 270 -17.78 -5.38 2.13
CA ASP A 270 -17.64 -5.90 0.76
C ASP A 270 -16.32 -6.67 0.60
N ILE A 271 -15.21 -6.11 1.09
CA ILE A 271 -13.92 -6.80 1.05
C ILE A 271 -13.92 -8.06 1.93
N LYS A 272 -14.67 -8.09 3.05
CA LYS A 272 -14.84 -9.29 3.90
C LYS A 272 -15.41 -10.47 3.10
N ILE A 273 -16.40 -10.21 2.23
CA ILE A 273 -17.00 -11.24 1.36
C ILE A 273 -15.96 -11.76 0.37
N ILE A 274 -15.23 -10.85 -0.29
CA ILE A 274 -14.20 -11.20 -1.27
C ILE A 274 -13.07 -12.01 -0.62
N MET A 275 -12.57 -11.57 0.53
CA MET A 275 -11.53 -12.25 1.31
C MET A 275 -12.01 -13.59 1.89
N GLY A 276 -13.32 -13.77 2.09
CA GLY A 276 -13.93 -15.03 2.50
C GLY A 276 -13.97 -16.07 1.38
N ASN A 277 -14.10 -15.61 0.13
CA ASN A 277 -14.15 -16.47 -1.07
C ASN A 277 -12.77 -16.81 -1.65
N THR A 278 -11.72 -16.16 -1.16
CA THR A 278 -10.34 -16.33 -1.63
C THR A 278 -9.46 -16.89 -0.51
N ARG A 279 -8.28 -17.44 -0.86
CA ARG A 279 -7.34 -18.02 0.13
C ARG A 279 -6.02 -17.26 0.25
N TYR A 280 -5.93 -16.06 -0.33
CA TYR A 280 -4.72 -15.24 -0.27
C TYR A 280 -4.45 -14.75 1.15
N ARG A 281 -3.17 -14.65 1.53
CA ARG A 281 -2.74 -14.22 2.87
C ARG A 281 -2.86 -12.70 3.05
N SER A 282 -2.51 -11.93 2.03
CA SER A 282 -2.69 -10.49 1.97
C SER A 282 -3.11 -10.05 0.58
N TYR A 283 -3.62 -8.82 0.49
CA TYR A 283 -4.16 -8.17 -0.70
C TYR A 283 -3.56 -6.76 -0.80
N PRO A 284 -3.10 -6.33 -1.98
CA PRO A 284 -2.71 -4.94 -2.19
C PRO A 284 -3.90 -4.00 -2.03
N ILE A 285 -3.59 -2.82 -1.51
CA ILE A 285 -4.47 -1.66 -1.54
C ILE A 285 -3.88 -0.66 -2.52
N VAL A 286 -4.71 -0.18 -3.44
CA VAL A 286 -4.34 0.82 -4.45
C VAL A 286 -5.22 2.06 -4.34
N ASP A 287 -4.69 3.20 -4.80
CA ASP A 287 -5.47 4.42 -4.93
C ASP A 287 -6.28 4.45 -6.25
N ASN A 288 -6.90 5.59 -6.54
CA ASN A 288 -7.66 5.80 -7.77
C ASN A 288 -6.81 5.83 -9.05
N LYS A 289 -5.50 6.01 -8.93
CA LYS A 289 -4.52 5.93 -10.02
C LYS A 289 -3.85 4.55 -10.11
N ASN A 290 -4.35 3.56 -9.38
CA ASN A 290 -3.77 2.22 -9.31
C ASN A 290 -2.36 2.17 -8.68
N GLN A 291 -1.96 3.22 -7.97
CA GLN A 291 -0.71 3.28 -7.21
C GLN A 291 -0.85 2.51 -5.91
N VAL A 292 0.17 1.74 -5.55
CA VAL A 292 0.14 0.92 -4.33
C VAL A 292 0.27 1.81 -3.09
N VAL A 293 -0.73 1.79 -2.21
CA VAL A 293 -0.73 2.57 -0.96
C VAL A 293 -0.55 1.72 0.29
N GLY A 294 -0.82 0.42 0.20
CA GLY A 294 -0.69 -0.48 1.35
C GLY A 294 -0.99 -1.93 1.06
N SER A 295 -1.01 -2.73 2.11
CA SER A 295 -1.42 -4.13 2.10
C SER A 295 -2.37 -4.41 3.25
N ILE A 296 -3.38 -5.24 2.98
CA ILE A 296 -4.34 -5.71 3.98
C ILE A 296 -4.36 -7.23 4.05
N ALA A 297 -4.72 -7.74 5.21
CA ALA A 297 -4.73 -9.13 5.59
C ALA A 297 -5.93 -9.37 6.52
N ARG A 298 -6.37 -10.62 6.66
CA ARG A 298 -7.62 -10.93 7.38
C ARG A 298 -7.65 -10.42 8.83
N TYR A 299 -6.51 -10.39 9.51
CA TYR A 299 -6.47 -9.92 10.91
C TYR A 299 -6.76 -8.42 11.04
N HIS A 300 -6.54 -7.62 10.00
CA HIS A 300 -6.92 -6.20 9.99
C HIS A 300 -8.44 -6.00 10.08
N LEU A 301 -9.22 -6.99 9.60
CA LEU A 301 -10.68 -6.97 9.64
C LEU A 301 -11.27 -7.27 11.03
N ILE A 302 -10.44 -7.69 12.00
CA ILE A 302 -10.88 -7.99 13.37
C ILE A 302 -11.25 -6.69 14.10
N SER A 303 -10.69 -5.56 13.68
CA SER A 303 -11.05 -4.24 14.21
C SER A 303 -12.47 -3.85 13.74
N ASN A 304 -13.41 -3.85 14.68
CA ASN A 304 -14.77 -3.31 14.49
C ASN A 304 -14.87 -1.86 14.97
N LYS A 305 -13.84 -1.04 14.73
CA LYS A 305 -13.87 0.35 15.17
C LYS A 305 -14.90 1.13 14.35
N LYS A 306 -16.08 1.34 14.92
CA LYS A 306 -17.09 2.23 14.35
C LYS A 306 -16.60 3.68 14.45
N LYS A 307 -17.05 4.51 13.52
CA LYS A 307 -16.73 5.95 13.53
C LYS A 307 -17.52 6.63 14.66
N PRO A 308 -16.86 7.37 15.56
CA PRO A 308 -17.56 8.12 16.61
C PRO A 308 -18.46 9.21 16.00
N LEU A 309 -19.69 9.31 16.50
CA LEU A 309 -20.73 10.22 16.04
C LEU A 309 -21.36 10.94 17.23
N ILE A 310 -21.53 12.25 17.07
CA ILE A 310 -22.30 13.11 17.97
C ILE A 310 -23.52 13.58 17.21
N LEU A 311 -24.69 13.45 17.83
CA LEU A 311 -25.93 14.00 17.29
C LEU A 311 -26.22 15.34 17.97
N VAL A 312 -26.56 16.33 17.15
CA VAL A 312 -27.13 17.59 17.62
C VAL A 312 -28.52 17.74 17.04
N ASP A 313 -29.42 18.39 17.78
CA ASP A 313 -30.74 18.81 17.32
C ASP A 313 -31.73 17.69 16.98
N HIS A 314 -31.36 16.44 17.26
CA HIS A 314 -32.28 15.32 17.17
C HIS A 314 -31.76 14.13 17.98
N ASN A 315 -32.71 13.28 18.35
CA ASN A 315 -32.46 11.96 18.92
C ASN A 315 -33.36 10.88 18.27
N GLU A 316 -33.86 11.12 17.06
CA GLU A 316 -34.69 10.15 16.31
C GLU A 316 -33.89 9.46 15.19
N ARG A 317 -33.90 8.11 15.16
CA ARG A 317 -33.10 7.29 14.21
C ARG A 317 -33.43 7.55 12.73
N ASN A 318 -34.70 7.84 12.42
CA ASN A 318 -35.20 8.18 11.09
C ASN A 318 -34.70 9.54 10.58
N GLN A 319 -34.32 10.43 11.50
CA GLN A 319 -33.76 11.75 11.21
C GLN A 319 -32.23 11.74 11.15
N SER A 320 -31.57 10.62 11.43
CA SER A 320 -30.12 10.50 11.35
C SER A 320 -29.64 9.93 10.01
N ILE A 321 -28.32 9.73 9.89
CA ILE A 321 -27.71 9.07 8.73
C ILE A 321 -28.27 7.65 8.55
N ALA A 322 -28.48 7.22 7.30
CA ALA A 322 -29.23 6.01 6.98
C ALA A 322 -28.64 4.73 7.61
N ASP A 323 -27.31 4.71 7.77
CA ASP A 323 -26.53 3.62 8.35
C ASP A 323 -25.97 3.99 9.73
N ILE A 324 -26.74 4.73 10.54
CA ILE A 324 -26.34 5.11 11.91
C ILE A 324 -25.90 3.92 12.78
N GLU A 325 -26.37 2.70 12.50
CA GLU A 325 -25.89 1.48 13.18
C GLU A 325 -24.41 1.17 12.93
N SER A 326 -23.83 1.68 11.84
CA SER A 326 -22.41 1.58 11.53
C SER A 326 -21.57 2.63 12.27
N ALA A 327 -22.20 3.59 12.95
CA ALA A 327 -21.55 4.59 13.79
C ALA A 327 -21.58 4.21 15.27
N GLU A 328 -20.66 4.79 16.04
CA GLU A 328 -20.68 4.76 17.50
C GLU A 328 -21.17 6.11 18.00
N ILE A 329 -22.43 6.17 18.45
CA ILE A 329 -22.97 7.38 19.06
C ILE A 329 -22.30 7.55 20.42
N ILE A 330 -21.61 8.68 20.62
CA ILE A 330 -20.91 8.98 21.87
C ILE A 330 -21.55 10.11 22.66
N GLU A 331 -22.26 11.03 21.99
CA GLU A 331 -22.95 12.15 22.63
C GLU A 331 -24.22 12.55 21.85
N ILE A 332 -25.20 13.09 22.56
CA ILE A 332 -26.42 13.68 21.98
C ILE A 332 -26.71 15.01 22.69
N ILE A 333 -26.87 16.07 21.92
CA ILE A 333 -27.29 17.40 22.40
C ILE A 333 -28.59 17.78 21.68
N ASP A 334 -29.68 17.92 22.41
CA ASP A 334 -31.00 18.09 21.79
C ASP A 334 -31.93 18.92 22.66
N HIS A 335 -32.95 19.51 22.07
CA HIS A 335 -34.02 20.22 22.78
C HIS A 335 -35.41 19.62 22.50
N HIS A 336 -35.50 18.68 21.55
CA HIS A 336 -36.71 17.93 21.26
C HIS A 336 -37.05 16.93 22.37
N ARG A 337 -38.26 16.35 22.30
CA ARG A 337 -38.66 15.23 23.15
C ARG A 337 -37.62 14.09 23.05
N VAL A 338 -37.43 13.35 24.14
CA VAL A 338 -36.62 12.13 24.11
C VAL A 338 -37.39 11.07 23.32
N ALA A 339 -36.83 10.63 22.19
CA ALA A 339 -37.40 9.62 21.30
C ALA A 339 -36.66 8.28 21.40
N ASN A 340 -36.59 7.54 20.30
CA ASN A 340 -36.21 6.13 20.24
C ASN A 340 -34.78 5.90 19.71
N ILE A 341 -33.77 6.42 20.41
CA ILE A 341 -32.37 6.11 20.12
C ILE A 341 -31.80 5.11 21.13
N ALA A 342 -31.14 4.07 20.62
CA ALA A 342 -30.51 3.03 21.42
C ALA A 342 -29.00 3.10 21.24
N THR A 343 -28.25 3.05 22.35
CA THR A 343 -26.80 3.00 22.35
C THR A 343 -26.32 1.77 23.11
N ASN A 344 -25.19 1.21 22.68
CA ASN A 344 -24.61 0.01 23.31
C ASN A 344 -23.78 0.33 24.56
N GLN A 345 -23.49 1.61 24.79
CA GLN A 345 -22.72 2.10 25.94
C GLN A 345 -23.37 3.38 26.49
N PRO A 346 -23.13 3.75 27.76
CA PRO A 346 -23.53 5.05 28.28
C PRO A 346 -22.90 6.20 27.49
N ILE A 347 -23.71 7.18 27.11
CA ILE A 347 -23.28 8.35 26.34
C ILE A 347 -23.53 9.64 27.12
N TYR A 348 -22.83 10.72 26.75
CA TYR A 348 -23.20 12.04 27.24
C TYR A 348 -24.48 12.50 26.54
N PHE A 349 -25.58 12.64 27.29
CA PHE A 349 -26.86 13.08 26.76
C PHE A 349 -27.27 14.37 27.45
N ARG A 350 -27.33 15.49 26.71
CA ARG A 350 -27.83 16.77 27.21
C ARG A 350 -29.11 17.11 26.47
N ASN A 351 -30.21 17.11 27.21
CA ASN A 351 -31.49 17.57 26.70
C ASN A 351 -32.04 18.68 27.58
N SER A 352 -32.48 19.77 26.97
CA SER A 352 -32.96 20.96 27.69
C SER A 352 -34.18 21.55 27.01
N PRO A 353 -35.23 21.94 27.77
CA PRO A 353 -36.47 22.48 27.21
C PRO A 353 -36.29 23.95 26.81
N VAL A 354 -35.44 24.18 25.81
CA VAL A 354 -35.18 25.48 25.19
C VAL A 354 -35.66 25.49 23.74
N GLY A 355 -35.70 26.65 23.11
CA GLY A 355 -36.23 26.79 21.77
C GLY A 355 -35.29 26.33 20.65
N SER A 356 -34.00 26.13 20.91
CA SER A 356 -33.02 25.72 19.90
C SER A 356 -31.82 25.02 20.53
N THR A 357 -31.22 24.06 19.83
CA THR A 357 -29.96 23.39 20.21
C THR A 357 -28.79 24.37 20.25
N SER A 358 -28.75 25.38 19.38
CA SER A 358 -27.75 26.46 19.44
C SER A 358 -27.78 27.23 20.77
N THR A 359 -28.93 27.31 21.45
CA THR A 359 -29.00 27.84 22.83
C THR A 359 -28.20 26.96 23.79
N ILE A 360 -28.34 25.64 23.68
CA ILE A 360 -27.63 24.67 24.52
C ILE A 360 -26.12 24.76 24.27
N ILE A 361 -25.70 24.80 23.00
CA ILE A 361 -24.28 24.93 22.64
C ILE A 361 -23.69 26.24 23.17
N SER A 362 -24.44 27.35 23.08
CA SER A 362 -24.04 28.64 23.65
C SER A 362 -23.82 28.56 25.16
N GLN A 363 -24.72 27.89 25.90
CA GLN A 363 -24.54 27.63 27.33
C GLN A 363 -23.27 26.82 27.61
N MET A 364 -23.00 25.79 26.80
CA MET A 364 -21.79 24.96 26.95
C MET A 364 -20.50 25.74 26.77
N PHE A 365 -20.46 26.73 25.87
CA PHE A 365 -19.31 27.66 25.76
C PHE A 365 -19.10 28.42 27.08
N PHE A 366 -20.16 29.00 27.63
CA PHE A 366 -20.08 29.76 28.89
C PHE A 366 -19.69 28.89 30.09
N GLU A 367 -20.29 27.72 30.23
CA GLU A 367 -19.98 26.75 31.30
C GLU A 367 -18.51 26.30 31.28
N GLN A 368 -17.92 26.25 30.08
CA GLN A 368 -16.53 25.85 29.90
C GLN A 368 -15.55 27.04 29.94
N GLY A 369 -16.05 28.26 30.16
CA GLY A 369 -15.23 29.48 30.17
C GLY A 369 -14.58 29.79 28.81
N VAL A 370 -15.15 29.29 27.71
CA VAL A 370 -14.64 29.50 26.35
C VAL A 370 -15.50 30.58 25.69
N SER A 371 -14.87 31.66 25.22
CA SER A 371 -15.56 32.66 24.41
C SER A 371 -15.60 32.22 22.93
N PRO A 372 -16.78 32.10 22.30
CA PRO A 372 -16.87 31.84 20.87
C PRO A 372 -16.26 32.99 20.07
N THR A 373 -15.75 32.72 18.87
CA THR A 373 -15.33 33.81 17.96
C THR A 373 -16.56 34.57 17.46
N ARG A 374 -16.34 35.71 16.79
CA ARG A 374 -17.44 36.51 16.22
C ARG A 374 -18.29 35.69 15.26
N GLU A 375 -17.66 34.83 14.46
CA GLU A 375 -18.30 33.99 13.45
C GLU A 375 -19.15 32.91 14.14
N ILE A 376 -18.59 32.19 15.11
CA ILE A 376 -19.30 31.15 15.87
C ILE A 376 -20.46 31.74 16.69
N ALA A 377 -20.24 32.86 17.38
CA ALA A 377 -21.30 33.56 18.10
C ALA A 377 -22.40 34.05 17.14
N GLY A 378 -22.00 34.51 15.95
CA GLY A 378 -22.90 34.98 14.91
C GLY A 378 -23.84 33.89 14.40
N ILE A 379 -23.29 32.73 14.00
CA ILE A 379 -24.12 31.61 13.52
C ILE A 379 -25.01 31.05 14.63
N LEU A 380 -24.54 30.99 15.88
CA LEU A 380 -25.34 30.55 17.03
C LEU A 380 -26.52 31.50 17.25
N CYS A 381 -26.29 32.82 17.26
CA CYS A 381 -27.36 33.81 17.40
C CYS A 381 -28.38 33.74 16.25
N ALA A 382 -27.91 33.60 15.00
CA ALA A 382 -28.78 33.51 13.84
C ALA A 382 -29.65 32.25 13.86
N ALA A 383 -29.07 31.11 14.26
CA ALA A 383 -29.80 29.86 14.43
C ALA A 383 -30.87 29.96 15.54
N ILE A 384 -30.54 30.55 16.68
CA ILE A 384 -31.52 30.79 17.75
C ILE A 384 -32.70 31.62 17.21
N ILE A 385 -32.44 32.72 16.49
CA ILE A 385 -33.52 33.57 15.94
C ILE A 385 -34.35 32.85 14.87
N SER A 386 -33.74 31.93 14.13
CA SER A 386 -34.40 31.18 13.06
C SER A 386 -35.37 30.12 13.61
N ASP A 387 -34.98 29.49 14.71
CA ASP A 387 -35.65 28.30 15.25
C ASP A 387 -36.60 28.61 16.44
N THR A 388 -36.45 29.80 17.05
CA THR A 388 -37.36 30.35 18.08
C THR A 388 -38.24 31.46 17.54
#